data_AF-A0AA36ISY5-F1
#
_entry.id   AF-A0AA36ISY5-F1
#
_cell.length_a   1.000
_cell.length_b   1.000
_cell.length_c   1.000
_cell.angle_alpha   90.00
_cell.angle_beta   90.00
_cell.angle_gamma   90.00
#
_symmetry.space_group_name_H-M   'P 1'
#
loop_
_entity.id
_entity.type
_entity.pdbx_description
1 polymer ?
#
loop_
_entity_poly.entity_id
_entity_poly.type
_entity_poly.pdbx_seq_one_letter_code
_entity_poly.pdbx_strand_id
1 'polypeptide(L)'
;MNDCHKLLQELHSLEEALWRLSSVCLPIMYTRSPEDHSLLCDPFLFFFYLRTYIGSTDVKMEIDQEIQNWHLKGPSGAMSAILPCVDSLLGICNTSAELREAGAA
;
A
#
# COMPACT_ATOMS: atom_id res chain seq x y z
N MET A 1 25.23 -21.00 13.54
CA MET A 1 25.95 -20.13 12.56
C MET A 1 25.22 -19.99 11.23
N ASN A 2 24.55 -21.03 10.73
CA ASN A 2 23.83 -21.00 9.45
C ASN A 2 22.55 -20.10 9.49
N ASP A 3 21.89 -20.03 10.64
CA ASP A 3 20.64 -19.26 10.78
C ASP A 3 20.86 -17.74 10.81
N CYS A 4 21.97 -17.27 11.42
CA CYS A 4 22.32 -15.85 11.36
C CYS A 4 22.62 -15.38 9.94
N HIS A 5 23.25 -16.22 9.11
CA HIS A 5 23.53 -15.86 7.71
C HIS A 5 22.25 -15.76 6.90
N LYS A 6 21.31 -16.69 7.09
CA LYS A 6 19.99 -16.63 6.46
C LYS A 6 19.21 -15.40 6.91
N LEU A 7 19.16 -15.13 8.22
CA LEU A 7 18.48 -13.96 8.75
C LEU A 7 19.04 -12.66 8.16
N LEU A 8 20.37 -12.55 8.05
CA LEU A 8 21.02 -11.37 7.48
C LEU A 8 20.71 -11.19 5.99
N GLN A 9 20.57 -12.29 5.26
CA GLN A 9 20.18 -12.28 3.84
C GLN A 9 18.72 -11.86 3.64
N GLU A 10 17.81 -12.33 4.50
CA GLU A 10 16.41 -11.88 4.48
C GLU A 10 16.27 -10.40 4.84
N LEU A 11 17.02 -9.93 5.84
CA LEU A 11 17.05 -8.50 6.21
C LEU A 11 17.57 -7.62 5.07
N HIS A 12 18.61 -8.06 4.36
CA HIS A 12 19.12 -7.33 3.19
C HIS A 12 18.09 -7.28 2.05
N SER A 13 17.35 -8.38 1.85
CA SER A 13 16.27 -8.44 0.84
C SER A 13 15.11 -7.50 1.19
N LEU A 14 14.79 -7.38 2.48
CA LEU A 14 13.79 -6.44 2.98
C LEU A 14 14.24 -4.98 2.82
N GLU A 15 15.50 -4.68 3.16
CA GLU A 15 16.09 -3.36 2.97
C GLU A 15 16.05 -2.95 1.50
N GLU A 16 16.41 -3.84 0.58
CA GLU A 16 16.36 -3.57 -0.85
C GLU A 16 14.91 -3.30 -1.32
N ALA A 17 13.93 -4.06 -0.83
CA ALA A 17 12.53 -3.85 -1.15
C ALA A 17 12.02 -2.48 -0.66
N LEU A 18 12.37 -2.08 0.56
CA LEU A 18 12.04 -0.76 1.13
C LEU A 18 12.75 0.38 0.40
N TRP A 19 14.01 0.16 0.00
CA TRP A 19 14.78 1.12 -0.79
C TRP A 19 14.13 1.35 -2.17
N ARG A 20 13.68 0.28 -2.84
CA ARG A 20 12.95 0.39 -4.11
C ARG A 20 11.62 1.14 -3.95
N LEU A 21 10.88 0.88 -2.88
CA LEU A 21 9.63 1.60 -2.60
C LEU A 21 9.88 3.12 -2.45
N SER A 22 10.88 3.48 -1.65
CA SER A 22 11.20 4.89 -1.37
C SER A 22 11.88 5.62 -2.53
N SER A 23 12.70 4.93 -3.31
CA SER A 23 13.52 5.54 -4.38
C SER A 23 12.88 5.47 -5.75
N VAL A 24 11.95 4.54 -5.97
CA VAL A 24 11.32 4.32 -7.29
C VAL A 24 9.82 4.58 -7.21
N CYS A 25 9.09 3.89 -6.34
CA CYS A 25 7.63 3.93 -6.35
C CYS A 25 7.06 5.28 -5.86
N LEU A 26 7.57 5.82 -4.76
CA LEU A 26 7.09 7.12 -4.25
C LEU A 26 7.44 8.29 -5.20
N PRO A 27 8.67 8.38 -5.75
CA PRO A 27 9.02 9.48 -6.65
C PRO A 27 8.27 9.46 -7.97
N ILE A 28 7.77 8.31 -8.45
CA ILE A 28 6.93 8.23 -9.65
C ILE A 28 5.71 9.15 -9.53
N MET A 29 5.08 9.23 -8.34
CA MET A 29 3.94 10.12 -8.11
C MET A 29 4.29 11.61 -8.19
N TYR A 30 5.56 11.96 -8.03
CA TYR A 30 6.08 13.32 -8.08
C TYR A 30 6.94 13.58 -9.32
N THR A 31 6.99 12.62 -10.25
CA THR A 31 7.82 12.73 -11.44
C THR A 31 7.30 13.86 -12.31
N ARG A 32 8.24 14.66 -12.79
CA ARG A 32 7.96 15.79 -13.68
C ARG A 32 8.37 15.45 -15.10
N SER A 33 7.61 15.95 -16.06
CA SER A 33 7.98 15.90 -17.46
C SER A 33 9.31 16.64 -17.68
N PRO A 34 10.24 16.08 -18.47
CA PRO A 34 11.54 16.69 -18.73
C PRO A 34 11.47 17.92 -19.63
N GLU A 35 10.38 18.13 -20.36
CA GLU A 35 10.24 19.21 -21.36
C GLU A 35 9.73 20.52 -20.75
N ASP A 36 8.78 20.43 -19.82
CA ASP A 36 8.02 21.56 -19.28
C ASP A 36 7.99 21.60 -17.74
N HIS A 37 8.63 20.64 -17.07
CA HIS A 37 8.64 20.48 -15.61
C HIS A 37 7.25 20.37 -14.95
N SER A 38 6.22 20.06 -15.74
CA SER A 38 4.87 19.79 -15.24
C SER A 38 4.82 18.44 -14.51
N LEU A 39 3.89 18.28 -13.57
CA LEU A 39 3.72 17.01 -12.86
C LEU A 39 3.07 15.99 -13.81
N LEU A 40 3.67 14.80 -13.93
CA LEU A 40 3.07 13.70 -14.70
C LEU A 40 1.80 13.16 -14.05
N CYS A 41 1.75 13.22 -12.71
CA CYS A 41 0.55 12.97 -11.93
C CYS A 41 0.08 14.29 -11.32
N ASP A 42 -0.91 14.91 -11.95
CA ASP A 42 -1.50 16.13 -11.40
C ASP A 42 -2.32 15.79 -10.14
N PRO A 43 -2.01 16.40 -8.97
CA PRO A 43 -2.71 16.08 -7.73
C PRO A 43 -4.20 16.43 -7.81
N PHE A 44 -4.57 17.51 -8.50
CA PHE A 44 -5.97 17.91 -8.60
C PHE A 44 -6.77 16.87 -9.41
N LEU A 45 -6.26 16.45 -10.57
CA LEU A 45 -6.88 15.39 -11.37
C LEU A 45 -6.96 14.07 -10.59
N PHE A 46 -5.89 13.70 -9.89
CA PHE A 46 -5.88 12.50 -9.08
C PHE A 46 -6.95 12.54 -7.98
N PHE A 47 -6.99 13.60 -7.16
CA PHE A 47 -7.89 13.69 -6.02
C PHE A 47 -9.36 13.86 -6.39
N PHE A 48 -9.68 14.60 -7.45
CA PHE A 48 -11.05 14.90 -7.82
C PHE A 48 -11.66 13.91 -8.83
N TYR A 49 -10.85 13.30 -9.68
CA TYR A 49 -11.35 12.40 -10.72
C TYR A 49 -10.93 10.95 -10.52
N LEU A 50 -9.64 10.66 -10.31
CA LEU A 50 -9.18 9.26 -10.23
C LEU A 50 -9.54 8.62 -8.89
N ARG A 51 -9.46 9.37 -7.78
CA ARG A 51 -9.70 8.89 -6.42
C ARG A 51 -11.09 8.28 -6.24
N THR A 52 -12.10 8.79 -6.96
CA THR A 52 -13.48 8.30 -6.84
C THR A 52 -13.63 6.88 -7.36
N TYR A 53 -12.83 6.48 -8.36
CA TYR A 53 -12.85 5.11 -8.92
C TYR A 53 -12.13 4.08 -8.04
N ILE A 54 -11.26 4.54 -7.14
CA ILE A 54 -10.53 3.69 -6.18
C ILE A 54 -11.13 3.78 -4.77
N GLY A 55 -12.38 4.27 -4.65
CA GLY A 55 -13.12 4.35 -3.40
C GLY A 55 -13.58 2.99 -2.88
N SER A 56 -14.10 2.97 -1.65
CA SER A 56 -14.75 1.78 -1.09
C SER A 56 -16.11 1.58 -1.75
N THR A 57 -16.55 0.33 -1.89
CA THR A 57 -17.83 0.00 -2.52
C THR A 57 -18.55 -1.12 -1.77
N ASP A 58 -19.88 -1.04 -1.73
CA ASP A 58 -20.71 -2.13 -1.24
C ASP A 58 -21.01 -3.10 -2.39
N VAL A 59 -20.73 -4.38 -2.17
CA VAL A 59 -20.95 -5.46 -3.14
C VAL A 59 -21.91 -6.48 -2.56
N LYS A 60 -22.85 -6.93 -3.38
CA LYS A 60 -23.73 -8.05 -3.03
C LYS A 60 -23.22 -9.28 -3.76
N MET A 61 -22.85 -10.31 -3.01
CA MET A 61 -22.47 -11.61 -3.57
C MET A 61 -23.47 -12.65 -3.12
N GLU A 62 -23.94 -13.44 -4.07
CA GLU A 62 -24.73 -14.63 -3.78
C GLU A 62 -23.75 -15.80 -3.58
N ILE A 63 -23.73 -16.35 -2.36
CA ILE A 63 -22.91 -17.50 -2.00
C ILE A 63 -23.87 -18.53 -1.40
N ASP A 64 -23.89 -19.74 -1.95
CA ASP A 64 -24.74 -20.84 -1.46
C ASP A 64 -26.24 -20.49 -1.33
N GLN A 65 -26.78 -19.73 -2.30
CA GLN A 65 -28.18 -19.27 -2.33
C GLN A 65 -28.55 -18.24 -1.25
N GLU A 66 -27.58 -17.72 -0.50
CA GLU A 66 -27.75 -16.59 0.41
C GLU A 66 -27.09 -15.33 -0.16
N ILE A 67 -27.82 -14.21 -0.14
CA ILE A 67 -27.28 -12.90 -0.54
C ILE A 67 -26.54 -12.29 0.65
N GLN A 68 -25.23 -12.19 0.54
CA GLN A 68 -24.39 -11.49 1.51
C GLN A 68 -24.00 -10.10 0.98
N ASN A 69 -24.06 -9.10 1.86
CA ASN A 69 -23.61 -7.75 1.58
C ASN A 69 -22.22 -7.55 2.17
N TRP A 70 -21.26 -7.14 1.36
CA TRP A 70 -19.87 -6.93 1.73
C TRP A 70 -19.48 -5.48 1.47
N HIS A 71 -18.85 -4.84 2.45
CA HIS A 71 -18.23 -3.53 2.26
C HIS A 71 -16.76 -3.72 1.91
N LEU A 72 -16.37 -3.49 0.66
CA LEU A 72 -15.00 -3.66 0.20
C LEU A 72 -14.27 -2.31 0.19
N LYS A 73 -13.07 -2.29 0.78
CA LYS A 73 -12.17 -1.13 0.69
C LYS A 73 -11.59 -1.04 -0.72
N GLY A 74 -11.46 0.19 -1.20
CA GLY A 74 -10.87 0.45 -2.51
C GLY A 74 -9.34 0.24 -2.52
N PRO A 75 -8.73 0.06 -3.70
CA PRO A 75 -7.30 -0.17 -3.85
C PRO A 75 -6.48 1.00 -3.30
N SER A 76 -5.43 0.69 -2.52
CA SER A 76 -4.52 1.68 -1.93
C SER A 76 -3.08 1.16 -1.99
N GLY A 77 -2.11 2.08 -2.16
CA GLY A 77 -0.68 1.75 -2.04
C GLY A 77 -0.30 1.18 -0.66
N ALA A 78 -1.09 1.51 0.36
CA ALA A 78 -0.94 0.96 1.71
C ALA A 78 -1.38 -0.51 1.83
N MET A 79 -2.15 -1.04 0.86
CA MET A 79 -2.48 -2.47 0.80
C MET A 79 -1.39 -3.32 0.15
N SER A 80 -0.22 -2.72 -0.16
CA SER A 80 0.97 -3.53 -0.41
C SER A 80 1.34 -4.26 0.89
N ALA A 81 1.50 -5.59 0.82
CA ALA A 81 1.83 -6.41 1.99
C ALA A 81 3.15 -6.01 2.68
N ILE A 82 3.96 -5.17 2.02
CA ILE A 82 5.25 -4.69 2.51
C ILE A 82 5.12 -3.95 3.84
N LEU A 83 4.17 -3.00 3.96
CA LEU A 83 4.04 -2.20 5.19
C LEU A 83 3.59 -3.05 6.40
N PRO A 84 2.53 -3.87 6.31
CA PRO A 84 2.16 -4.80 7.39
C PRO A 84 3.26 -5.80 7.76
N CYS A 85 4.02 -6.33 6.78
CA CYS A 85 5.12 -7.24 7.05
C CYS A 85 6.27 -6.56 7.79
N VAL A 86 6.59 -5.31 7.45
CA VAL A 86 7.63 -4.51 8.13
C VAL A 86 7.19 -4.12 9.53
N ASP A 87 5.94 -3.69 9.72
CA ASP A 87 5.39 -3.36 11.03
C ASP A 87 5.45 -4.56 11.98
N SER A 88 5.07 -5.74 11.48
CA SER A 88 5.15 -7.01 12.23
C SER A 88 6.60 -7.39 12.58
N LEU A 89 7.54 -7.29 11.63
CA LEU A 89 8.94 -7.66 11.85
C LEU A 89 9.64 -6.72 12.84
N LEU A 90 9.40 -5.41 12.72
CA LEU A 90 10.06 -4.39 13.54
C LEU A 90 9.34 -4.17 14.88
N GLY A 91 8.20 -4.83 15.11
CA GLY A 91 7.36 -4.60 16.28
C GLY A 91 6.83 -3.17 16.34
N ILE A 92 6.68 -2.51 15.19
CA ILE A 92 6.13 -1.17 15.09
C ILE A 92 4.61 -1.31 15.27
N CYS A 93 4.17 -1.18 16.52
CA CYS A 93 2.75 -1.08 16.81
C CYS A 93 2.28 0.32 16.37
N ASN A 94 1.42 0.38 15.35
CA ASN A 94 0.73 1.61 14.98
C ASN A 94 0.02 2.19 16.22
N THR A 95 0.53 3.32 16.72
CA THR A 95 -0.02 4.02 17.89
C THR A 95 -1.28 4.80 17.55
N SER A 96 -1.51 5.08 16.25
CA SER A 96 -2.76 5.63 15.73
C SER A 96 -3.82 4.53 15.64
N ALA A 97 -4.97 4.78 16.27
CA ALA A 97 -6.13 3.89 16.20
C ALA A 97 -6.65 3.72 14.75
N GLU A 98 -6.58 4.79 13.96
CA GLU A 98 -7.09 4.85 12.57
C GLU A 98 -6.27 3.95 11.62
N LEU A 99 -4.94 3.91 11.80
CA LEU A 99 -4.06 3.06 11.00
C LEU A 99 -4.13 1.59 11.42
N ARG A 100 -4.39 1.32 12.70
CA ARG A 100 -4.55 -0.03 13.22
C ARG A 100 -5.82 -0.70 12.71
N GLU A 101 -6.90 0.06 12.54
CA GLU A 101 -8.14 -0.42 11.91
C GLU A 101 -7.98 -0.66 10.40
N ALA A 102 -7.12 0.11 9.71
CA ALA A 102 -6.87 -0.06 8.28
C ALA A 102 -6.01 -1.29 7.93
N GLY A 103 -5.15 -1.76 8.84
CA GLY A 103 -4.28 -2.93 8.62
C GLY A 103 -4.85 -4.27 9.10
N ALA A 104 -5.99 -4.27 9.78
CA ALA A 104 -6.63 -5.47 10.33
C ALA A 104 -7.74 -6.07 9.43
N ALA A 105 -7.89 -5.57 8.20
CA ALA A 105 -8.86 -6.01 7.21
C ALA A 105 -8.17 -6.76 6.05
#